data_AF-A0A812EJW6-F1
#
_entry.id   AF-A0A812EJW6-F1
#
_cell.length_a   1.000
_cell.length_b   1.000
_cell.length_c   1.000
_cell.angle_alpha   90.00
_cell.angle_beta   90.00
_cell.angle_gamma   90.00
#
_symmetry.space_group_name_H-M   'P 1'
#
loop_
_entity.id
_entity.type
_entity.pdbx_description
1 polymer ?
#
loop_
_entity_poly.entity_id
_entity_poly.type
_entity_poly.pdbx_seq_one_letter_code
_entity_poly.pdbx_strand_id
1 'polypeptide(L)'
;MAKNKRISLQSLQPSATVGSNELVGKTSLINTVKGSKKTGKAPTKQPKNGSQKSINHFYDSKSDKTRASDKSLLDKENRTQDTEKEAYELMCSGKVSENYWKEFAEQRREALVEVMEENKKLHEENFQLKKEKEKLLAENEELKEENERLTLYVSKADELTKFLESITEDSS
;
A
#
# COMPACT_ATOMS: atom_id res chain seq x y z
N MET A 1 -33.34 -3.18 41.53
CA MET A 1 -31.85 -3.22 41.57
C MET A 1 -31.36 -3.84 40.27
N ALA A 2 -30.81 -3.04 39.35
CA ALA A 2 -30.32 -3.52 38.06
C ALA A 2 -28.93 -4.15 38.24
N LYS A 3 -28.77 -5.42 37.83
CA LYS A 3 -27.49 -6.13 37.86
C LYS A 3 -26.71 -5.76 36.60
N ASN A 4 -25.63 -5.00 36.76
CA ASN A 4 -24.71 -4.69 35.67
C ASN A 4 -23.99 -5.98 35.22
N LYS A 5 -24.29 -6.43 34.00
CA LYS A 5 -23.53 -7.50 33.32
C LYS A 5 -22.20 -6.92 32.87
N ARG A 6 -21.10 -7.25 33.55
CA ARG A 6 -19.76 -6.91 33.06
C ARG A 6 -19.48 -7.73 31.80
N ILE A 7 -19.13 -7.06 30.72
CA ILE A 7 -18.65 -7.69 29.48
C ILE A 7 -17.16 -8.00 29.71
N SER A 8 -16.77 -9.27 29.66
CA SER A 8 -15.35 -9.63 29.73
C SER A 8 -14.65 -9.24 28.44
N LEU A 9 -13.49 -8.62 28.54
CA LEU A 9 -12.64 -8.32 27.38
C LEU A 9 -12.28 -9.62 26.65
N GLN A 10 -12.60 -9.71 25.35
CA GLN A 10 -12.11 -10.79 24.49
C GLN A 10 -10.60 -10.61 24.31
N SER A 11 -9.82 -11.66 24.62
CA SER A 11 -8.39 -11.70 24.34
C SER A 11 -8.18 -11.78 22.82
N LEU A 12 -7.70 -10.69 22.22
CA LEU A 12 -7.49 -10.53 20.78
C LEU A 12 -6.25 -11.26 20.23
N GLN A 13 -5.52 -12.01 21.04
CA GLN A 13 -4.27 -12.66 20.64
C GLN A 13 -4.30 -14.15 21.01
N PRO A 14 -4.06 -15.09 20.06
CA PRO A 14 -3.85 -16.47 20.42
C PRO A 14 -2.53 -16.58 21.21
N SER A 15 -2.63 -17.10 22.43
CA SER A 15 -1.46 -17.39 23.26
C SER A 15 -0.55 -18.35 22.52
N ALA A 16 0.69 -17.94 22.28
CA ALA A 16 1.71 -18.79 21.68
C ALA A 16 1.94 -20.00 22.62
N THR A 17 1.49 -21.17 22.19
CA THR A 17 1.71 -22.41 22.93
C THR A 17 3.19 -22.75 22.82
N VAL A 18 3.87 -22.95 23.95
CA VAL A 18 5.29 -23.33 23.97
C VAL A 18 5.45 -24.64 23.20
N GLY A 19 6.11 -24.58 22.03
CA GLY A 19 6.32 -25.73 21.14
C GLY A 19 5.74 -25.58 19.73
N SER A 20 4.91 -24.56 19.44
CA SER A 20 4.50 -24.25 18.08
C SER A 20 5.48 -23.26 17.43
N ASN A 21 6.18 -23.67 16.35
CA ASN A 21 7.03 -22.79 15.52
C ASN A 21 6.22 -21.78 14.67
N GLU A 22 4.95 -21.55 15.00
CA GLU A 22 4.06 -20.71 14.24
C GLU A 22 4.15 -19.26 14.75
N LEU A 23 4.76 -18.41 13.93
CA LEU A 23 4.96 -17.00 14.25
C LEU A 23 3.64 -16.25 14.09
N VAL A 24 2.96 -15.98 15.21
CA VAL A 24 1.77 -15.12 15.21
C VAL A 24 2.16 -13.69 14.81
N GLY A 25 1.55 -13.19 13.73
CA GLY A 25 1.79 -11.84 13.18
C GLY A 25 2.36 -11.77 11.76
N LYS A 26 2.69 -12.88 11.11
CA LYS A 26 3.13 -12.90 9.69
C LYS A 26 1.96 -13.05 8.72
N THR A 27 1.03 -12.11 8.72
CA THR A 27 0.18 -11.87 7.54
C THR A 27 0.70 -10.65 6.79
N SER A 28 1.95 -10.71 6.35
CA SER A 28 2.36 -9.97 5.16
C SER A 28 2.05 -10.88 3.98
N LEU A 29 1.14 -10.45 3.12
CA LEU A 29 0.79 -11.09 1.85
C LEU A 29 2.04 -11.18 0.96
N ILE A 30 2.86 -12.21 1.14
CA ILE A 30 3.95 -12.55 0.23
C ILE A 30 3.46 -13.70 -0.65
N ASN A 31 2.98 -13.34 -1.83
CA ASN A 31 2.66 -14.29 -2.89
C ASN A 31 3.96 -14.94 -3.39
N THR A 32 4.32 -16.10 -2.87
CA THR A 32 5.29 -16.99 -3.53
C THR A 32 4.53 -18.11 -4.25
N VAL A 33 4.31 -17.93 -5.55
CA VAL A 33 3.77 -18.98 -6.42
C VAL A 33 4.85 -20.03 -6.63
N LYS A 34 4.66 -21.22 -6.04
CA LYS A 34 5.43 -22.43 -6.35
C LYS A 34 4.84 -23.08 -7.61
N GLY A 35 5.73 -23.37 -8.56
CA GLY A 35 5.39 -23.76 -9.93
C GLY A 35 4.87 -25.19 -10.12
N SER A 36 4.15 -25.35 -11.22
CA SER A 36 3.77 -26.62 -11.84
C SER A 36 4.35 -26.68 -13.26
N LYS A 37 5.13 -27.74 -13.52
CA LYS A 37 5.79 -28.07 -14.80
C LYS A 37 4.75 -28.39 -15.90
N LYS A 38 4.90 -27.81 -17.12
CA LYS A 38 4.64 -28.47 -18.42
C LYS A 38 5.51 -27.84 -19.54
N THR A 39 5.79 -28.65 -20.53
CA THR A 39 6.84 -28.62 -21.56
C THR A 39 6.49 -27.82 -22.83
N GLY A 40 7.47 -27.13 -23.44
CA GLY A 40 7.40 -26.59 -24.82
C GLY A 40 8.50 -25.57 -25.16
N LYS A 41 9.31 -25.82 -26.20
CA LYS A 41 10.50 -25.08 -26.70
C LYS A 41 10.11 -23.68 -27.30
N ALA A 42 10.63 -22.55 -26.80
CA ALA A 42 11.77 -21.71 -27.27
C ALA A 42 11.49 -20.75 -28.47
N PRO A 43 12.17 -19.58 -28.68
CA PRO A 43 13.12 -18.83 -27.83
C PRO A 43 12.99 -17.26 -27.82
N THR A 44 13.83 -16.63 -26.96
CA THR A 44 14.47 -15.29 -27.06
C THR A 44 13.65 -13.98 -26.91
N LYS A 45 13.80 -13.29 -25.77
CA LYS A 45 14.77 -12.19 -25.53
C LYS A 45 14.67 -11.70 -24.07
N GLN A 46 15.78 -11.75 -23.33
CA GLN A 46 15.97 -10.99 -22.08
C GLN A 46 16.48 -9.58 -22.42
N PRO A 47 16.34 -8.62 -21.51
CA PRO A 47 17.55 -8.26 -20.79
C PRO A 47 17.37 -8.26 -19.27
N LYS A 48 18.46 -8.66 -18.63
CA LYS A 48 18.76 -8.55 -17.22
C LYS A 48 18.81 -7.08 -16.82
N ASN A 49 18.39 -6.76 -15.59
CA ASN A 49 19.27 -6.21 -14.55
C ASN A 49 18.43 -5.81 -13.33
N GLY A 50 18.48 -6.65 -12.30
CA GLY A 50 18.32 -6.18 -10.93
C GLY A 50 19.61 -5.47 -10.52
N SER A 51 19.48 -4.27 -9.98
CA SER A 51 20.50 -3.65 -9.14
C SER A 51 19.78 -2.85 -8.07
N GLN A 52 20.01 -3.27 -6.83
CA GLN A 52 19.57 -2.61 -5.61
C GLN A 52 20.13 -1.19 -5.62
N LYS A 53 19.26 -0.17 -5.59
CA LYS A 53 19.70 1.21 -5.40
C LYS A 53 20.07 1.41 -3.92
N SER A 54 21.33 1.17 -3.59
CA SER A 54 21.96 1.72 -2.39
C SER A 54 22.02 3.24 -2.55
N ILE A 55 21.31 3.98 -1.70
CA ILE A 55 21.45 5.43 -1.60
C ILE A 55 22.77 5.67 -0.85
N ASN A 56 23.85 5.86 -1.61
CA ASN A 56 25.08 6.43 -1.07
C ASN A 56 24.90 7.95 -1.07
N HIS A 57 24.57 8.49 0.11
CA HIS A 57 24.58 9.92 0.37
C HIS A 57 26.05 10.36 0.50
N PHE A 58 26.70 10.60 -0.65
CA PHE A 58 28.03 11.20 -0.72
C PHE A 58 27.87 12.71 -0.51
N TYR A 59 28.27 13.20 0.66
CA TYR A 59 28.41 14.63 0.89
C TYR A 59 29.67 15.11 0.15
N ASP A 60 29.47 15.92 -0.88
CA ASP A 60 30.52 16.68 -1.55
C ASP A 60 30.94 17.83 -0.62
N SER A 61 32.01 17.61 0.16
CA SER A 61 32.66 18.67 0.92
C SER A 61 33.48 19.54 -0.02
N LYS A 62 32.84 20.57 -0.59
CA LYS A 62 33.56 21.70 -1.18
C LYS A 62 34.29 22.47 -0.09
N SER A 63 35.60 22.54 -0.27
CA SER A 63 36.56 23.26 0.54
C SER A 63 36.41 24.77 0.35
N ASP A 64 35.91 25.47 1.39
CA ASP A 64 36.06 26.91 1.50
C ASP A 64 37.15 27.26 2.50
N LYS A 65 38.15 27.97 1.98
CA LYS A 65 39.33 28.46 2.68
C LYS A 65 39.01 29.85 3.23
N THR A 66 38.59 29.95 4.49
CA THR A 66 38.52 31.24 5.20
C THR A 66 39.30 31.20 6.52
N ARG A 67 40.47 31.82 6.43
CA ARG A 67 41.27 32.53 7.43
C ARG A 67 40.57 32.80 8.78
N ALA A 68 41.11 32.18 9.82
CA ALA A 68 41.20 32.60 11.23
C ALA A 68 40.02 33.38 11.86
N SER A 69 39.26 32.72 12.74
CA SER A 69 38.98 33.29 14.06
C SER A 69 38.70 32.18 15.08
N ASP A 70 39.35 32.32 16.22
CA ASP A 70 39.52 31.41 17.34
C ASP A 70 38.23 31.24 18.16
N LYS A 71 37.19 30.63 17.57
CA LYS A 71 35.90 30.32 18.24
C LYS A 71 35.34 28.92 17.98
N SER A 72 35.96 28.12 17.10
CA SER A 72 35.38 26.82 16.66
C SER A 72 35.60 25.62 17.60
N LEU A 73 36.30 25.81 18.73
CA LEU A 73 36.56 24.72 19.68
C LEU A 73 35.37 24.50 20.63
N LEU A 74 34.68 25.56 21.05
CA LEU A 74 33.52 25.48 21.96
C LEU A 74 32.30 24.78 21.34
N ASP A 75 32.00 25.02 20.06
CA ASP A 75 30.84 24.41 19.39
C ASP A 75 31.06 22.93 19.06
N LYS A 76 32.30 22.51 18.87
CA LYS A 76 32.65 21.09 18.66
C LYS A 76 32.55 20.33 19.98
N GLU A 77 33.06 20.92 21.07
CA GLU A 77 33.02 20.33 22.41
C GLU A 77 31.58 20.12 22.91
N ASN A 78 30.70 21.12 22.75
CA ASN A 78 29.29 21.00 23.12
C ASN A 78 28.55 19.92 22.30
N ARG A 79 28.80 19.85 20.99
CA ARG A 79 28.21 18.80 20.13
C ARG A 79 28.71 17.41 20.49
N THR A 80 30.00 17.26 20.76
CA THR A 80 30.55 15.96 21.18
C THR A 80 30.01 15.54 22.53
N GLN A 81 29.86 16.48 23.47
CA GLN A 81 29.28 16.20 24.79
C GLN A 81 27.81 15.79 24.70
N ASP A 82 27.01 16.44 23.86
CA ASP A 82 25.62 16.05 23.63
C ASP A 82 25.53 14.65 23.00
N THR A 83 26.36 14.35 21.99
CA THR A 83 26.38 13.02 21.35
C THR A 83 26.90 11.91 22.26
N GLU A 84 27.90 12.20 23.10
CA GLU A 84 28.45 11.25 24.07
C GLU A 84 27.45 10.99 25.20
N LYS A 85 26.70 12.02 25.61
CA LYS A 85 25.64 11.91 26.61
C LYS A 85 24.44 11.14 26.08
N GLU A 86 24.04 11.38 24.83
CA GLU A 86 23.01 10.60 24.13
C GLU A 86 23.40 9.12 24.02
N ALA A 87 24.65 8.83 23.60
CA ALA A 87 25.17 7.47 23.53
C ALA A 87 25.29 6.81 24.91
N TYR A 88 25.67 7.55 25.95
CA TYR A 88 25.76 7.06 27.33
C TYR A 88 24.38 6.78 27.92
N GLU A 89 23.37 7.62 27.67
CA GLU A 89 21.99 7.33 28.09
C GLU A 89 21.47 6.05 27.42
N LEU A 90 21.78 5.84 26.13
CA LEU A 90 21.42 4.65 25.36
C LEU A 90 22.14 3.36 25.81
N MET A 91 23.42 3.46 26.22
CA MET A 91 24.25 2.29 26.54
C MET A 91 24.39 1.99 28.04
N CYS A 92 24.19 2.98 28.93
CA CYS A 92 24.58 2.89 30.33
C CYS A 92 23.45 3.17 31.33
N SER A 93 22.37 3.84 30.93
CA SER A 93 21.23 4.07 31.83
C SER A 93 20.06 3.13 31.50
N GLY A 94 19.77 2.17 32.40
CA GLY A 94 18.61 1.27 32.26
C GLY A 94 17.25 1.98 32.36
N LYS A 95 17.23 3.31 32.49
CA LYS A 95 16.05 4.15 32.60
C LYS A 95 16.16 5.25 31.56
N VAL A 96 15.29 5.18 30.56
CA VAL A 96 15.25 6.11 29.44
C VAL A 96 14.96 7.54 29.93
N SER A 97 15.69 8.52 29.41
CA SER A 97 15.60 9.93 29.81
C SER A 97 14.22 10.54 29.55
N GLU A 98 13.83 11.54 30.33
CA GLU A 98 12.56 12.27 30.16
C GLU A 98 12.50 12.97 28.79
N ASN A 99 13.64 13.50 28.31
CA ASN A 99 13.75 14.14 27.00
C ASN A 99 13.41 13.17 25.87
N TYR A 100 13.87 11.92 25.95
CA TYR A 100 13.52 10.90 24.96
C TYR A 100 12.00 10.68 24.89
N TRP A 101 11.32 10.58 26.03
CA TRP A 101 9.87 10.40 26.05
C TRP A 101 9.12 11.61 25.52
N LYS A 102 9.64 12.81 25.77
CA LYS A 102 9.10 14.05 25.21
C LYS A 102 9.22 14.07 23.69
N GLU A 103 10.40 13.78 23.15
CA GLU A 103 10.65 13.74 21.70
C GLU A 103 9.83 12.64 21.02
N PHE A 104 9.76 11.45 21.63
CA PHE A 104 8.99 10.34 21.12
C PHE A 104 7.48 10.60 21.14
N ALA A 105 6.98 11.29 22.17
CA ALA A 105 5.59 11.74 22.21
C ALA A 105 5.29 12.75 21.10
N GLU A 106 6.22 13.66 20.83
CA GLU A 106 6.10 14.64 19.75
C GLU A 106 6.10 13.95 18.37
N GLN A 107 7.02 13.02 18.12
CA GLN A 107 7.05 12.22 16.89
C GLN A 107 5.75 11.43 16.69
N ARG A 108 5.18 10.86 17.75
CA ARG A 108 3.87 10.19 17.68
C ARG A 108 2.72 11.16 17.40
N ARG A 109 2.78 12.37 17.94
CA ARG A 109 1.79 13.42 17.67
C ARG A 109 1.82 13.81 16.19
N GLU A 110 3.00 14.04 15.63
CA GLU A 110 3.19 14.36 14.22
C GLU A 110 2.73 13.21 13.31
N ALA A 111 3.18 11.98 13.58
CA ALA A 111 2.75 10.80 12.83
C ALA A 111 1.23 10.59 12.88
N LEU A 112 0.59 10.87 14.01
CA LEU A 112 -0.87 10.80 14.13
C LEU A 112 -1.55 11.84 13.25
N VAL A 113 -1.05 13.08 13.21
CA VAL A 113 -1.60 14.14 12.35
C VAL A 113 -1.49 13.74 10.88
N GLU A 114 -0.32 13.27 10.44
CA GLU A 114 -0.10 12.81 9.07
C GLU A 114 -1.07 11.68 8.69
N VAL A 115 -1.21 10.67 9.55
CA VAL A 115 -2.14 9.55 9.33
C VAL A 115 -3.59 10.02 9.30
N MET A 116 -3.98 11.01 10.11
CA MET A 116 -5.34 11.56 10.09
C MET A 116 -5.62 12.34 8.80
N GLU A 117 -4.65 13.12 8.32
CA GLU A 117 -4.75 13.83 7.04
C GLU A 117 -4.84 12.86 5.85
N GLU A 118 -3.98 11.84 5.84
CA GLU A 118 -4.01 10.78 4.83
C GLU A 118 -5.34 10.03 4.85
N ASN A 119 -5.83 9.63 6.03
CA ASN A 119 -7.13 8.97 6.15
C ASN A 119 -8.27 9.84 5.61
N LYS A 120 -8.26 11.14 5.91
CA LYS A 120 -9.27 12.06 5.36
C LYS A 120 -9.21 12.11 3.84
N LYS A 121 -8.01 12.19 3.26
CA LYS A 121 -7.81 12.17 1.81
C LYS A 121 -8.30 10.85 1.19
N LEU A 122 -7.94 9.72 1.79
CA LEU A 122 -8.37 8.40 1.34
C LEU A 122 -9.88 8.22 1.41
N HIS A 123 -10.54 8.77 2.43
CA HIS A 123 -12.00 8.75 2.51
C HIS A 123 -12.67 9.52 1.37
N GLU A 124 -12.15 10.71 1.03
CA GLU A 124 -12.65 11.50 -0.10
C GLU A 124 -12.43 10.75 -1.43
N GLU A 125 -11.22 10.24 -1.66
CA GLU A 125 -10.89 9.47 -2.86
C GLU A 125 -11.79 8.22 -2.99
N ASN A 126 -12.00 7.49 -1.89
CA ASN A 126 -12.87 6.33 -1.86
C ASN A 126 -14.32 6.70 -2.18
N PHE A 127 -14.81 7.85 -1.70
CA PHE A 127 -16.14 8.35 -2.00
C PHE A 127 -16.29 8.68 -3.49
N GLN A 128 -15.32 9.39 -4.07
CA GLN A 128 -15.36 9.73 -5.49
C GLN A 128 -15.29 8.48 -6.39
N LEU A 129 -14.40 7.54 -6.08
CA LEU A 129 -14.28 6.28 -6.82
C LEU A 129 -15.56 5.44 -6.73
N LYS A 130 -16.24 5.42 -5.58
CA LYS A 130 -17.55 4.75 -5.44
C LYS A 130 -18.60 5.38 -6.33
N LYS A 131 -18.68 6.72 -6.34
CA LYS A 131 -19.62 7.46 -7.20
C LYS A 131 -19.34 7.22 -8.68
N GLU A 132 -18.08 7.23 -9.09
CA GLU A 132 -17.69 6.92 -10.47
C GLU A 132 -18.04 5.48 -10.85
N LYS A 133 -17.76 4.52 -9.95
CA LYS A 133 -18.14 3.12 -10.14
C LYS A 133 -19.65 2.96 -10.33
N GLU A 134 -20.46 3.61 -9.50
CA GLU A 134 -21.92 3.58 -9.63
C GLU A 134 -22.39 4.14 -10.96
N LYS A 135 -21.82 5.27 -11.40
CA LYS A 135 -22.10 5.85 -12.72
C LYS A 135 -21.77 4.88 -13.86
N LEU A 136 -20.57 4.30 -13.84
CA LEU A 136 -20.12 3.37 -14.88
C LEU A 136 -20.92 2.07 -14.88
N LEU A 137 -21.39 1.60 -13.71
CA LEU A 137 -22.28 0.45 -13.64
C LEU A 137 -23.63 0.75 -14.29
N ALA A 138 -24.20 1.93 -14.02
CA ALA A 138 -25.46 2.34 -14.66
C ALA A 138 -25.32 2.44 -16.19
N GLU A 139 -24.24 3.04 -16.68
CA GLU A 139 -23.96 3.14 -18.12
C GLU A 139 -23.76 1.76 -18.76
N ASN A 140 -23.06 0.84 -18.08
CA ASN A 140 -22.89 -0.52 -18.59
C ASN A 140 -24.21 -1.30 -18.67
N GLU A 141 -25.11 -1.13 -17.70
CA GLU A 141 -26.44 -1.78 -17.78
C GLU A 141 -27.27 -1.19 -18.93
N GLU A 142 -27.26 0.13 -19.14
CA GLU A 142 -27.94 0.76 -20.28
C GLU A 142 -27.41 0.23 -21.63
N LEU A 143 -26.08 0.15 -21.78
CA LEU A 143 -25.45 -0.40 -22.99
C LEU A 143 -25.77 -1.88 -23.19
N LYS A 144 -25.93 -2.64 -22.11
CA LYS A 144 -26.30 -4.05 -22.17
C LYS A 144 -27.74 -4.21 -22.65
N GLU A 145 -28.68 -3.44 -22.11
CA GLU A 145 -30.08 -3.41 -22.57
C GLU A 145 -30.17 -3.02 -24.05
N GLU A 146 -29.39 -2.03 -24.48
CA GLU A 146 -29.33 -1.64 -25.89
C GLU A 146 -28.79 -2.77 -26.78
N ASN A 147 -27.73 -3.46 -26.36
CA ASN A 147 -27.19 -4.60 -27.11
C ASN A 147 -28.20 -5.76 -27.21
N GLU A 148 -28.93 -6.05 -26.13
CA GLU A 148 -30.00 -7.05 -26.15
C GLU A 148 -31.10 -6.67 -27.16
N ARG A 149 -31.51 -5.40 -27.16
CA ARG A 149 -32.47 -4.86 -28.13
C ARG A 149 -31.98 -4.97 -29.57
N LEU A 150 -30.71 -4.61 -29.83
CA LEU A 150 -30.12 -4.72 -31.17
C LEU A 150 -30.03 -6.17 -31.63
N THR A 151 -29.67 -7.09 -30.72
CA THR A 151 -29.63 -8.53 -31.00
C THR A 151 -31.01 -9.06 -31.40
N LEU A 152 -32.08 -8.60 -30.73
CA LEU A 152 -33.46 -8.94 -31.12
C LEU A 152 -33.79 -8.43 -32.53
N TYR A 153 -33.40 -7.20 -32.87
CA TYR A 153 -33.64 -6.66 -34.21
C TYR A 153 -32.87 -7.40 -35.30
N VAL A 154 -31.62 -7.81 -35.04
CA VAL A 154 -30.84 -8.63 -35.96
C VAL A 154 -31.54 -9.98 -36.19
N SER A 155 -31.99 -10.66 -35.12
CA SER A 155 -32.73 -11.93 -35.26
C SER A 155 -33.99 -11.77 -36.12
N LYS A 156 -34.75 -10.70 -35.90
CA LYS A 156 -35.96 -10.40 -36.68
C LYS A 156 -35.63 -10.09 -38.14
N ALA A 157 -34.54 -9.37 -38.40
CA ALA A 157 -34.09 -9.10 -39.76
C ALA A 157 -33.68 -10.40 -40.47
N ASP A 158 -32.98 -11.30 -39.78
CA ASP A 158 -32.58 -12.61 -40.31
C ASP A 158 -33.79 -13.49 -40.65
N GLU A 159 -34.83 -13.49 -39.80
CA GLU A 159 -36.10 -14.18 -40.06
C GLU A 159 -36.78 -13.65 -41.33
N LEU A 160 -36.85 -12.33 -41.49
CA LEU A 160 -37.42 -11.71 -42.70
C LEU A 160 -36.61 -12.04 -43.95
N THR A 161 -35.28 -12.00 -43.86
CA THR A 161 -34.40 -12.38 -44.97
C THR A 161 -34.65 -13.83 -45.40
N LYS A 162 -34.71 -14.77 -44.44
CA LYS A 162 -35.02 -16.18 -44.73
C LYS A 162 -36.39 -16.36 -45.38
N PHE A 163 -37.39 -15.61 -44.91
CA PHE A 163 -38.74 -15.65 -45.50
C PHE A 163 -38.73 -15.16 -46.95
N LEU A 164 -38.06 -14.04 -47.24
CA LEU A 164 -37.94 -13.54 -48.61
C LEU A 164 -37.20 -14.52 -49.53
N GLU A 165 -36.13 -15.15 -49.03
CA GLU A 165 -35.39 -16.18 -49.77
C GLU A 165 -36.29 -17.35 -50.17
N SER A 166 -37.14 -17.83 -49.25
CA SER A 166 -38.11 -18.89 -49.54
C SER A 166 -39.12 -18.52 -50.65
N ILE A 167 -39.63 -17.28 -50.66
CA ILE A 167 -40.54 -16.81 -51.73
C ILE A 167 -39.82 -16.74 -53.09
N THR A 168 -38.56 -16.33 -53.09
CA THR A 168 -37.77 -16.24 -54.33
C THR A 168 -37.40 -17.61 -54.90
N GLU A 169 -37.17 -18.61 -54.04
CA GLU A 169 -36.92 -20.00 -54.45
C GLU A 169 -38.19 -20.67 -55.01
N ASP A 170 -39.36 -20.42 -54.43
CA ASP A 170 -40.64 -20.98 -54.91
C ASP A 170 -41.13 -20.37 -56.24
N SER A 171 -40.57 -19.23 -56.66
CA SER A 171 -40.96 -18.51 -57.88
C SER A 171 -40.02 -18.75 -59.09
N SER A 172 -38.94 -19.53 -58.92
CA SER A 172 -38.00 -19.92 -59.98
C SER A 172 -38.18 -21.39 -60.39
#